data_AF-A0A645BRY9-F1
#
_entry.id   AF-A0A645BRY9-F1
#
_cell.length_a   1.000
_cell.length_b   1.000
_cell.length_c   1.000
_cell.angle_alpha   90.00
_cell.angle_beta   90.00
_cell.angle_gamma   90.00
#
_symmetry.space_group_name_H-M   'P 1'
#
loop_
_entity.id
_entity.type
_entity.pdbx_description
1 polymer ?
#
loop_
_entity_poly.entity_id
_entity_poly.type
_entity_poly.pdbx_seq_one_letter_code
_entity_poly.pdbx_strand_id
1 'polypeptide(L)'
;MGAETWRHTVVAVISEFGRTFRENGNKGTDHGHGTAYWFLGGGLSAQAGGKVLGEQIEVTEKALFQNRDYPVLNEYRSLLGGLFARMYGLNAAQLQQIFPASQPGRLQLV
;
A
#
# COMPACT_ATOMS: atom_id res chain seq x y z
N MET A 1 21.93 9.16 11.09
CA MET A 1 22.06 9.50 9.65
C MET A 1 22.29 11.00 9.53
N GLY A 2 23.15 11.44 8.61
CA GLY A 2 23.31 12.86 8.31
C GLY A 2 22.16 13.41 7.45
N ALA A 3 22.05 14.73 7.35
CA ALA A 3 21.01 15.40 6.57
C ALA A 3 21.01 15.00 5.08
N GLU A 4 22.19 14.70 4.52
CA GLU A 4 22.32 14.22 3.15
C GLU A 4 21.68 12.84 2.97
N THR A 5 22.05 11.84 3.79
CA THR A 5 21.48 10.50 3.73
C THR A 5 19.95 10.52 3.88
N TRP A 6 19.43 11.38 4.76
CA TRP A 6 17.99 11.50 4.97
C TRP A 6 17.23 11.96 3.71
N ARG A 7 17.79 12.87 2.91
CA ARG A 7 17.20 13.33 1.63
C ARG A 7 17.08 12.22 0.57
N HIS A 8 17.75 11.08 0.78
CA HIS A 8 17.69 9.93 -0.12
C HIS A 8 17.07 8.69 0.55
N THR A 9 16.38 8.88 1.69
CA THR A 9 15.77 7.79 2.44
C THR A 9 14.25 7.80 2.28
N VAL A 10 13.69 6.66 1.89
CA VAL A 10 12.26 6.35 2.01
C VAL A 10 12.11 5.29 3.10
N VAL A 11 11.17 5.52 4.02
CA VAL A 11 10.78 4.60 5.08
C VAL A 11 9.38 4.09 4.77
N ALA A 12 9.24 2.76 4.68
CA ALA A 12 7.96 2.10 4.54
C ALA A 12 7.59 1.42 5.86
N VAL A 13 6.43 1.75 6.40
CA VAL A 13 5.81 1.02 7.52
C VAL A 13 4.62 0.25 6.96
N ILE A 14 4.61 -1.05 7.16
CA ILE A 14 3.63 -1.98 6.60
C ILE A 14 2.99 -2.76 7.74
N SER A 15 1.66 -2.80 7.76
CA SER A 15 0.90 -3.63 8.71
C SER A 15 0.21 -4.81 8.02
N GLU A 16 -0.04 -5.86 8.79
CA GLU A 16 -0.80 -7.03 8.34
C GLU A 16 -1.84 -7.40 9.41
N PHE A 17 -2.73 -6.46 9.71
CA PHE A 17 -3.79 -6.68 10.69
C PHE A 17 -5.12 -6.22 10.13
N GLY A 18 -6.06 -7.16 10.05
CA GLY A 18 -7.42 -6.94 9.60
C GLY A 18 -8.42 -7.82 10.34
N ARG A 19 -9.63 -7.29 10.54
CA ARG A 19 -10.76 -7.99 11.15
C ARG A 19 -12.00 -7.83 10.26
N THR A 20 -12.91 -8.79 10.34
CA THR A 20 -14.23 -8.66 9.71
C THR A 20 -15.03 -7.52 10.33
N PHE A 21 -15.91 -6.90 9.55
CA PHE A 21 -16.89 -5.91 10.02
C PHE A 21 -18.10 -6.57 10.68
N ARG A 22 -18.29 -7.87 10.49
CA ARG A 22 -19.38 -8.65 11.10
C ARG A 22 -18.91 -9.30 12.39
N GLU A 23 -19.81 -9.30 13.38
CA GLU A 23 -19.65 -10.04 14.63
C GLU A 23 -19.70 -11.55 14.36
N ASN A 24 -18.85 -12.32 15.04
CA ASN A 24 -18.83 -13.77 14.99
C ASN A 24 -19.62 -14.40 16.15
N GLY A 25 -19.74 -15.72 16.18
CA GLY A 25 -20.52 -16.45 17.19
C GLY A 25 -20.02 -16.27 18.64
N ASN A 26 -18.81 -15.75 18.84
CA ASN A 26 -18.21 -15.50 20.16
C ASN A 26 -18.35 -14.05 20.62
N LYS A 27 -19.19 -13.23 19.95
CA LYS A 27 -19.36 -11.79 20.20
C LYS A 27 -18.08 -10.97 19.99
N GLY A 28 -17.18 -11.46 19.12
CA GLY A 28 -16.00 -10.74 18.64
C GLY A 28 -16.07 -10.58 17.13
N THR A 29 -14.93 -10.38 16.47
CA THR A 29 -14.81 -10.41 15.01
C THR A 29 -13.92 -11.56 14.59
N ASP A 30 -13.95 -11.96 13.32
CA ASP A 30 -12.99 -12.93 12.77
C ASP A 30 -11.77 -12.22 12.19
N HIS A 31 -10.74 -13.01 11.84
CA HIS A 31 -9.65 -12.53 11.00
C HIS A 31 -10.22 -12.07 9.66
N GLY A 32 -9.71 -10.95 9.16
CA GLY A 32 -10.17 -10.35 7.91
C GLY A 32 -9.05 -9.62 7.19
N HIS A 33 -9.40 -8.93 6.11
CA HIS A 33 -8.44 -8.14 5.35
C HIS A 33 -8.10 -6.82 6.04
N GLY A 34 -6.82 -6.44 6.05
CA GLY A 34 -6.40 -5.16 6.60
C GLY A 34 -4.90 -4.96 6.52
N THR A 35 -4.51 -3.88 5.85
CA THR A 35 -3.12 -3.45 5.70
C THR A 35 -3.09 -1.94 5.55
N ALA A 36 -2.12 -1.31 6.19
CA ALA A 36 -1.76 0.08 5.93
C ALA A 36 -0.31 0.13 5.41
N TYR A 37 -0.10 0.89 4.34
CA TYR A 37 1.22 1.26 3.84
C TYR A 37 1.47 2.73 4.13
N TRP A 38 2.40 3.02 5.03
CA TRP A 38 2.81 4.40 5.31
C TRP A 38 4.19 4.63 4.72
N PHE A 39 4.29 5.64 3.86
CA PHE A 39 5.55 6.09 3.31
C PHE A 39 5.93 7.41 3.95
N LEU A 40 7.15 7.46 4.47
CA LEU A 40 7.77 8.60 5.13
C LEU A 40 9.18 8.78 4.58
N GLY A 41 9.82 9.91 4.84
CA GLY A 41 11.24 10.10 4.52
C GLY A 41 11.55 11.29 3.63
N GLY A 42 12.80 11.74 3.68
CA GLY A 42 13.28 12.87 2.90
C GLY A 42 13.47 12.57 1.40
N GLY A 43 13.48 11.29 1.02
CA GLY A 43 13.49 10.86 -0.38
C GLY A 43 12.13 10.88 -1.07
N LEU A 44 11.05 11.18 -0.34
CA LEU A 44 9.73 11.35 -0.94
C LEU A 44 9.62 12.69 -1.67
N SER A 45 8.84 12.69 -2.74
CA SER A 45 8.44 13.90 -3.44
C SER A 45 7.80 14.90 -2.47
N ALA A 46 8.12 16.19 -2.62
CA ALA A 46 7.53 17.26 -1.82
C ALA A 46 5.98 17.32 -1.94
N GLN A 47 5.42 16.76 -3.02
CA GLN A 47 3.98 16.69 -3.27
C GLN A 47 3.32 15.43 -2.71
N ALA A 48 4.08 14.49 -2.14
CA ALA A 48 3.56 13.23 -1.61
C ALA A 48 2.93 13.36 -0.21
N GLY A 49 3.30 14.39 0.56
CA GLY A 49 2.85 14.55 1.94
C GLY A 49 1.36 14.89 2.11
N GLY A 50 0.79 14.49 3.24
CA GLY A 50 -0.56 14.88 3.67
C GLY A 50 -1.72 14.24 2.88
N LYS A 51 -1.46 13.15 2.15
CA LYS A 51 -2.44 12.52 1.26
C LYS A 51 -2.67 11.05 1.64
N VAL A 52 -3.93 10.63 1.52
CA VAL A 52 -4.28 9.21 1.38
C VAL A 52 -4.34 8.94 -0.12
N LEU A 53 -3.51 8.00 -0.59
CA LEU A 53 -3.40 7.66 -2.00
C LEU A 53 -4.02 6.29 -2.29
N GLY A 54 -4.32 6.05 -3.56
CA GLY A 54 -4.98 4.83 -4.03
C GLY A 54 -6.51 4.97 -4.05
N GLU A 55 -7.16 3.94 -4.56
CA GLU A 55 -8.61 3.87 -4.62
C GLU A 55 -9.21 3.88 -3.21
N GLN A 56 -10.31 4.62 -3.05
CA GLN A 56 -11.11 4.65 -1.84
C GLN A 56 -12.56 4.41 -2.26
N ILE A 57 -13.27 3.57 -1.52
CA ILE A 57 -14.70 3.34 -1.73
C ILE A 57 -15.45 3.68 -0.45
N GLU A 58 -16.75 3.94 -0.57
CA GLU A 58 -17.58 4.16 0.61
C GLU A 58 -17.67 2.90 1.47
N VAL A 59 -17.61 3.08 2.79
CA VAL A 59 -17.79 1.98 3.76
C VAL A 59 -19.28 1.74 3.94
N THR A 60 -19.84 0.87 3.11
CA THR A 60 -21.25 0.44 3.18
C THR A 60 -21.35 -1.07 3.13
N GLU A 61 -22.42 -1.64 3.69
CA GLU A 61 -22.68 -3.10 3.65
C GLU A 61 -22.59 -3.68 2.23
N LYS A 62 -23.13 -2.98 1.23
CA LYS A 62 -23.12 -3.43 -0.17
C LYS A 62 -21.72 -3.44 -0.79
N ALA A 63 -20.82 -2.59 -0.29
CA ALA A 63 -19.46 -2.47 -0.78
C ALA A 63 -18.49 -3.46 -0.11
N LEU A 64 -18.92 -4.15 0.97
CA LEU A 64 -18.09 -5.13 1.67
C LEU A 64 -17.86 -6.37 0.80
N PHE A 65 -16.62 -6.84 0.78
CA PHE A 65 -16.28 -8.12 0.20
C PHE A 65 -16.98 -9.24 0.98
N GLN A 66 -17.79 -10.04 0.27
CA GLN A 66 -18.59 -11.13 0.84
C GLN A 66 -19.49 -10.71 2.01
N ASN A 67 -19.86 -9.42 2.08
CA ASN A 67 -20.58 -8.84 3.22
C ASN A 67 -19.86 -8.95 4.58
N ARG A 68 -18.53 -9.14 4.58
CA ARG A 68 -17.74 -9.42 5.80
C ARG A 68 -16.50 -8.54 5.96
N ASP A 69 -15.79 -8.27 4.87
CA ASP A 69 -14.50 -7.57 4.89
C ASP A 69 -14.56 -6.27 4.11
N TYR A 70 -13.69 -5.32 4.46
CA TYR A 70 -13.37 -4.26 3.51
C TYR A 70 -12.62 -4.88 2.32
N PRO A 71 -12.95 -4.55 1.06
CA PRO A 71 -12.28 -5.14 -0.08
C PRO A 71 -10.80 -4.75 -0.13
N VAL A 72 -9.98 -5.67 -0.63
CA VAL A 72 -8.56 -5.40 -0.89
C VAL A 72 -8.46 -4.56 -2.16
N LEU A 73 -8.27 -3.25 -1.99
CA LEU A 73 -8.16 -2.30 -3.11
C LEU A 73 -6.72 -2.13 -3.62
N ASN A 74 -5.73 -2.52 -2.80
CA ASN A 74 -4.32 -2.34 -3.13
C ASN A 74 -3.66 -3.66 -3.45
N GLU A 75 -3.00 -3.70 -4.61
CA GLU A 75 -2.13 -4.80 -5.00
C GLU A 75 -0.68 -4.41 -4.64
N TYR A 76 -0.09 -5.09 -3.66
CA TYR A 76 1.17 -4.67 -3.05
C TYR A 76 2.35 -4.66 -4.04
N ARG A 77 2.37 -5.59 -5.01
CA ARG A 77 3.44 -5.67 -6.01
C ARG A 77 3.39 -4.47 -6.97
N SER A 78 2.19 -3.99 -7.26
CA SER A 78 1.96 -2.80 -8.08
C SER A 78 2.46 -1.56 -7.34
N LEU A 79 2.13 -1.44 -6.05
CA LEU A 79 2.57 -0.33 -5.19
C LEU A 79 4.10 -0.32 -5.01
N LEU A 80 4.71 -1.43 -4.61
CA LEU A 80 6.16 -1.53 -4.42
C LEU A 80 6.91 -1.46 -5.75
N GLY A 81 6.38 -2.08 -6.80
CA GLY A 81 6.97 -2.04 -8.15
C GLY A 81 7.05 -0.62 -8.71
N GLY A 82 6.00 0.19 -8.52
CA GLY A 82 6.00 1.61 -8.88
C GLY A 82 7.07 2.41 -8.14
N LEU A 83 7.21 2.17 -6.83
CA LEU A 83 8.23 2.80 -6.00
C LEU A 83 9.65 2.38 -6.43
N PHE A 84 9.89 1.07 -6.61
CA PHE A 84 11.21 0.52 -6.97
C PHE A 84 11.65 0.93 -8.36
N ALA A 85 10.72 1.04 -9.31
CA ALA A 85 11.01 1.56 -10.65
C ALA A 85 11.69 2.92 -10.59
N ARG A 86 11.21 3.81 -9.70
CA ARG A 86 11.73 5.17 -9.56
C ARG A 86 12.96 5.24 -8.67
N MET A 87 12.95 4.58 -7.51
CA MET A 87 14.06 4.62 -6.57
C MET A 87 15.35 4.00 -7.14
N TYR A 88 15.22 2.94 -7.95
CA TYR A 88 16.35 2.19 -8.47
C TYR A 88 16.53 2.30 -9.98
N GLY A 89 15.69 3.07 -10.67
CA GLY A 89 15.75 3.23 -12.13
C GLY A 89 15.47 1.94 -12.92
N LEU A 90 14.63 1.05 -12.37
CA LEU A 90 14.36 -0.25 -12.98
C LEU A 90 13.43 -0.11 -14.20
N ASN A 91 13.77 -0.83 -15.27
CA ASN A 91 12.90 -0.95 -16.44
C ASN A 91 11.82 -2.04 -16.25
N ALA A 92 10.89 -2.13 -17.20
CA ALA A 92 9.78 -3.08 -17.15
C ALA A 92 10.23 -4.55 -17.06
N ALA A 93 11.29 -4.96 -17.77
CA ALA A 93 11.77 -6.33 -17.75
C ALA A 93 12.36 -6.70 -16.38
N GLN A 94 13.11 -5.79 -15.76
CA GLN A 94 13.65 -5.97 -14.40
C GLN A 94 12.53 -6.02 -13.36
N LEU A 95 11.50 -5.17 -13.50
CA LEU A 95 10.34 -5.22 -12.61
C LEU A 95 9.58 -6.55 -12.74
N GLN A 96 9.45 -7.11 -13.93
CA GLN A 96 8.83 -8.43 -14.12
C GLN A 96 9.64 -9.59 -13.51
N GLN A 97 10.95 -9.42 -13.30
CA GLN A 97 11.76 -10.40 -12.55
C GLN A 97 11.48 -10.35 -11.04
N ILE A 98 11.21 -9.16 -10.50
CA ILE A 98 10.95 -8.96 -9.05
C ILE A 98 9.47 -9.21 -8.71
N PHE A 99 8.57 -8.71 -9.56
CA PHE A 99 7.12 -8.77 -9.39
C PHE A 99 6.44 -9.34 -10.65
N PRO A 100 6.56 -10.66 -10.89
CA PRO A 100 5.99 -11.28 -12.08
C PRO A 100 4.48 -11.06 -12.20
N ALA A 101 4.03 -10.76 -13.43
CA ALA A 101 2.64 -10.53 -13.78
C ALA A 101 1.93 -9.38 -13.05
N SER A 102 2.67 -8.55 -12.31
CA SER A 102 2.16 -7.29 -11.74
C SER A 102 2.42 -6.13 -12.69
N GLN A 103 1.58 -5.09 -12.62
CA GLN A 103 1.80 -3.84 -13.34
C GLN A 103 2.16 -2.75 -12.32
N PRO A 104 3.31 -2.07 -12.45
CA PRO A 104 3.71 -1.06 -11.48
C PRO A 104 2.70 0.10 -11.45
N GLY A 105 2.23 0.42 -10.25
CA GLY A 105 1.32 1.52 -9.99
C GLY A 105 2.01 2.88 -10.13
N ARG A 106 1.24 3.92 -10.44
CA ARG A 106 1.73 5.30 -10.49
C ARG A 106 1.24 6.09 -9.27
N LEU A 107 1.83 5.77 -8.12
CA LEU A 107 1.74 6.61 -6.94
C LEU A 107 3.00 7.50 -6.98
N GLN A 108 2.83 8.81 -7.22
CA GLN A 108 3.93 9.77 -7.38
C GLN A 108 4.62 10.05 -6.03
N LEU A 109 5.15 9.00 -5.41
CA LEU A 109 5.75 9.02 -4.07
C LEU A 109 7.16 9.58 -4.07
N VAL A 110 7.90 9.39 -5.16
CA VAL A 110 9.30 9.79 -5.36
C VAL A 110 9.50 10.40 -6.75
#